data_AF-Q30688-F1
#
_entry.id   AF-Q30688-F1
#
_cell.length_a   1.000
_cell.length_b   1.000
_cell.length_c   1.000
_cell.angle_alpha   90.00
_cell.angle_beta   90.00
_cell.angle_gamma   90.00
#
_symmetry.space_group_name_H-M   'P 1'
#
loop_
_entity.id
_entity.type
_entity.pdbx_description
1 polymer ?
#
loop_
_entity_poly.entity_id
_entity_poly.type
_entity_poly.pdbx_seq_one_letter_code
_entity_poly.pdbx_strand_id
1 'polypeptide(L)' 'SYGPSGQYTHEFDGDEEFYVDLERKETIWQLPLFSKFRSFDPQGALRNLAVGKHNLNILIKCS' A
#
# COMPACT_ATOMS: atom_id res chain seq x y z
N SER A 1 6.66 -19.36 -9.57
CA SER A 1 7.12 -17.98 -9.34
C SER A 1 6.07 -17.22 -8.58
N TYR A 2 6.34 -16.81 -7.34
CA TYR A 2 5.55 -15.77 -6.71
C TYR A 2 5.73 -14.53 -7.60
N GLY A 3 4.66 -14.05 -8.25
CA GLY A 3 4.71 -12.81 -9.02
C GLY A 3 5.17 -11.67 -8.10
N PRO A 4 5.65 -10.53 -8.64
CA PRO A 4 5.98 -9.38 -7.81
C PRO A 4 4.73 -8.89 -7.07
N SER A 5 4.54 -9.37 -5.84
CA SER A 5 3.46 -8.99 -4.95
C SER A 5 3.95 -7.90 -4.00
N GLY A 6 3.14 -6.87 -3.82
CA GLY A 6 3.34 -5.84 -2.82
C GLY A 6 1.99 -5.44 -2.25
N GLN A 7 1.98 -4.98 -1.00
CA GLN A 7 0.78 -4.49 -0.33
C GLN A 7 1.10 -3.14 0.30
N TYR A 8 0.10 -2.26 0.33
CA TYR A 8 0.15 -1.02 1.08
C TYR A 8 -1.07 -0.93 1.98
N THR A 9 -0.84 -0.76 3.27
CA THR A 9 -1.85 -0.58 4.31
C THR A 9 -1.53 0.66 5.13
N HIS A 10 -2.54 1.22 5.77
CA HIS A 10 -2.38 2.23 6.79
C HIS A 10 -3.01 1.73 8.09
N GLU A 11 -2.31 1.89 9.20
CA GLU A 11 -2.68 1.37 10.50
C GLU A 11 -2.75 2.50 11.53
N PHE A 12 -3.71 2.41 12.45
CA PHE A 12 -3.82 3.27 13.62
C PHE A 12 -4.12 2.41 14.86
N ASP A 13 -3.34 2.58 15.92
CA ASP A 13 -3.46 1.83 17.18
C ASP A 13 -3.47 0.29 17.04
N GLY A 14 -2.82 -0.27 16.02
CA GLY A 14 -2.82 -1.72 15.77
C GLY A 14 -3.87 -2.19 14.76
N ASP A 15 -4.83 -1.34 14.41
CA ASP A 15 -5.92 -1.68 13.50
C ASP A 15 -5.68 -1.11 12.10
N GLU A 16 -5.91 -1.94 11.07
CA GLU A 16 -5.87 -1.48 9.69
C GLU A 16 -7.04 -0.51 9.44
N GLU A 17 -6.73 0.70 8.98
CA GLU A 17 -7.75 1.67 8.57
C GLU A 17 -8.17 1.46 7.11
N PHE A 18 -7.20 1.22 6.24
CA PHE A 18 -7.42 0.95 4.82
C PHE A 18 -6.22 0.23 4.18
N TYR A 19 -6.48 -0.42 3.04
CA TYR A 19 -5.46 -0.89 2.10
C TYR A 19 -5.71 -0.29 0.72
N VAL A 20 -4.70 -0.36 -0.15
CA VAL A 20 -4.85 0.03 -1.56
C VAL A 20 -4.93 -1.20 -2.45
N ASP A 21 -6.04 -1.32 -3.17
CA ASP A 21 -6.19 -2.28 -4.25
C ASP A 21 -5.38 -1.79 -5.45
N LEU A 22 -4.32 -2.52 -5.80
CA LEU A 22 -3.37 -2.12 -6.85
C LEU A 22 -3.90 -2.36 -8.26
N GLU A 23 -4.81 -3.32 -8.44
CA GLU A 23 -5.41 -3.62 -9.73
C GLU A 23 -6.44 -2.55 -10.08
N ARG A 24 -7.28 -2.21 -9.11
CA ARG A 24 -8.33 -1.19 -9.24
C ARG A 24 -7.79 0.23 -9.06
N LYS A 25 -6.61 0.38 -8.44
CA LYS A 25 -6.01 1.66 -8.01
C LYS A 25 -6.97 2.46 -7.15
N GLU A 26 -7.52 1.80 -6.13
CA GLU A 26 -8.53 2.36 -5.23
C GLU A 26 -8.13 2.15 -3.77
N THR A 27 -8.47 3.12 -2.93
CA THR A 27 -8.34 2.99 -1.47
C THR A 27 -9.57 2.28 -0.92
N ILE A 28 -9.37 1.14 -0.27
CA ILE A 28 -10.42 0.34 0.35
C ILE A 28 -10.33 0.48 1.87
N TRP A 29 -11.35 1.12 2.45
CA TRP A 29 -11.46 1.35 3.88
C TRP A 29 -12.02 0.11 4.60
N GLN A 30 -11.39 -0.30 5.70
CA GLN A 30 -11.90 -1.37 6.56
C GLN A 30 -13.26 -1.00 7.16
N LEU A 31 -13.38 0.25 7.64
CA LEU A 31 -14.65 0.84 8.07
C LEU A 31 -15.13 1.85 7.01
N PRO A 32 -16.20 1.58 6.24
CA PRO A 32 -16.71 2.48 5.21
C PRO A 32 -17.10 3.87 5.73
N LEU A 33 -17.35 4.01 7.05
CA LEU A 33 -17.62 5.29 7.67
C LEU A 33 -16.44 6.27 7.52
N PHE A 34 -15.20 5.79 7.59
CA PHE A 34 -14.02 6.64 7.51
C PHE A 34 -13.88 7.30 6.14
N SER A 35 -14.31 6.64 5.06
CA SER A 35 -14.28 7.21 3.71
C SER A 35 -15.14 8.48 3.56
N LYS A 36 -16.05 8.75 4.50
CA LYS A 36 -16.85 9.99 4.52
C LYS A 36 -16.11 11.16 5.15
N PHE A 37 -15.14 10.91 6.01
CA PHE A 37 -14.42 11.93 6.78
C PHE A 37 -12.99 12.16 6.28
N ARG A 38 -12.41 11.14 5.65
CA ARG A 38 -11.03 11.13 5.18
C ARG A 38 -10.94 10.41 3.84
N SER A 39 -9.94 10.80 3.06
CA SER A 39 -9.63 10.19 1.76
C SER A 39 -8.12 10.00 1.66
N PHE A 40 -7.73 9.06 0.81
CA PHE A 40 -6.32 8.80 0.52
C PHE A 40 -6.18 8.58 -0.98
N ASP A 41 -5.23 9.29 -1.59
CA ASP A 41 -4.89 9.14 -3.00
C ASP A 41 -4.06 7.87 -3.19
N PRO A 42 -4.57 6.84 -3.89
CA PRO A 42 -3.87 5.58 -4.12
C PRO A 42 -2.54 5.75 -4.88
N GLN A 43 -2.33 6.88 -5.58
CA GLN A 43 -1.05 7.22 -6.21
C GLN A 43 0.11 7.28 -5.19
N GLY A 44 -0.18 7.67 -3.94
CA GLY A 44 0.80 7.68 -2.86
C GLY A 44 1.33 6.27 -2.54
N ALA A 45 0.43 5.29 -2.47
CA ALA A 45 0.79 3.89 -2.26
C ALA A 45 1.62 3.31 -3.41
N LEU A 46 1.23 3.60 -4.67
CA LEU A 46 1.97 3.16 -5.85
C LEU A 46 3.41 3.68 -5.86
N ARG A 47 3.59 4.95 -5.47
CA ARG A 47 4.93 5.54 -5.34
C ARG A 47 5.75 4.85 -4.26
N ASN A 48 5.17 4.58 -3.09
CA ASN A 48 5.86 3.88 -2.01
C ASN A 48 6.26 2.47 -2.41
N LEU A 49 5.39 1.74 -3.13
CA LEU A 49 5.71 0.40 -3.64
C LEU A 49 6.83 0.43 -4.67
N ALA A 50 6.87 1.42 -5.56
CA ALA A 50 7.97 1.57 -6.52
C ALA A 50 9.31 1.80 -5.81
N VAL A 51 9.33 2.66 -4.79
CA VAL A 51 10.52 2.88 -3.94
C VAL A 51 10.90 1.62 -3.19
N GLY A 52 9.94 0.93 -2.57
CA GLY A 52 10.18 -0.33 -1.86
C GLY A 52 10.79 -1.42 -2.76
N LYS A 53 10.26 -1.58 -3.98
CA LYS A 53 10.82 -2.49 -4.98
C LYS A 53 12.25 -2.11 -5.37
N HIS A 54 12.52 -0.82 -5.58
CA HIS A 54 13.88 -0.35 -5.88
C HIS A 54 14.85 -0.67 -4.73
N ASN A 55 14.46 -0.37 -3.49
CA ASN A 55 15.27 -0.63 -2.30
C ASN A 55 15.52 -2.13 -2.10
N LEU A 56 14.50 -2.96 -2.26
CA LEU A 56 14.64 -4.42 -2.18
C LEU A 56 15.63 -4.97 -3.20
N ASN A 57 15.59 -4.47 -4.44
CA ASN A 57 16.56 -4.85 -5.47
C ASN A 57 18.00 -4.46 -5.10
N ILE A 58 18.20 -3.33 -4.42
CA ILE A 58 19.52 -2.93 -3.91
C ILE A 58 19.96 -3.90 -2.81
N LEU A 59 19.10 -4.18 -1.83
CA LEU A 59 19.40 -5.09 -0.71
C LEU A 59 19.78 -6.48 -1.20
N ILE A 60 19.06 -7.02 -2.19
CA ILE A 60 19.37 -8.31 -2.81
C ILE A 60 20.75 -8.30 -3.49
N LYS A 61 21.12 -7.20 -4.17
CA LYS A 61 22.43 -7.08 -4.83
C LYS A 61 23.58 -6.90 -3.84
N CYS A 62 23.30 -6.36 -2.67
CA CYS A 62 24.27 -6.15 -1.59
C CYS A 62 24.36 -7.34 -0.62
N SER A 63 23.53 -8.37 -0.81
CA SER A 63 23.57 -9.63 -0.06
C SER A 63 24.49 -10.64 -0.75
#